data_AF-A0A8B7NU54-F1
#
_entry.id   AF-A0A8B7NU54-F1
#
_cell.length_a   1.000
_cell.length_b   1.000
_cell.length_c   1.000
_cell.angle_alpha   90.00
_cell.angle_beta   90.00
_cell.angle_gamma   90.00
#
_symmetry.space_group_name_H-M   'P 1'
#
loop_
_entity.id
_entity.type
_entity.pdbx_description
1 polymer ?
#
loop_
_entity_poly.entity_id
_entity_poly.type
_entity_poly.pdbx_seq_one_letter_code
_entity_poly.pdbx_strand_id
1 'polypeptide(L)'
;MHYSSTAFAKPGKETLVAKDPFGQMFMGSRSGFSFMDKRIANLQYKCIAVYLRKCRRASDPCKNNGYFGPSCKCECPPGTSGTYCQIYRQGYIQALASTKSPRSRTITTAGTVTSTGYPRPITAVDEYIQLIKAPTCKKVRLTFKAFKLYPRNANTCIFQQLTIRRNVDLSISST
;
A
#
# COMPACT_ATOMS: atom_id res chain seq x y z
N MET A 1 -8.42 -9.47 2.54
CA MET A 1 -9.34 -9.69 3.67
C MET A 1 -8.59 -9.36 4.95
N HIS A 2 -8.13 -8.13 5.07
CA HIS A 2 -7.43 -7.67 6.26
C HIS A 2 -8.18 -6.45 6.80
N TYR A 3 -8.29 -6.35 8.12
CA TYR A 3 -8.88 -5.19 8.77
C TYR A 3 -8.09 -3.91 8.46
N SER A 4 -8.71 -2.75 8.66
CA SER A 4 -7.99 -1.48 8.61
C SER A 4 -6.97 -1.41 9.74
N SER A 5 -6.00 -0.53 9.59
CA SER A 5 -4.94 -0.33 10.58
C SER A 5 -5.42 0.12 11.96
N THR A 6 -6.63 0.67 12.00
CA THR A 6 -7.29 1.23 13.19
C THR A 6 -8.41 0.34 13.72
N ALA A 7 -8.62 -0.84 13.12
CA ALA A 7 -9.69 -1.73 13.57
C ALA A 7 -9.46 -2.16 15.02
N PHE A 8 -10.52 -2.08 15.84
CA PHE A 8 -10.48 -2.39 17.27
C PHE A 8 -9.48 -1.51 18.08
N ALA A 9 -9.01 -0.40 17.51
CA ALA A 9 -8.12 0.52 18.20
C ALA A 9 -8.90 1.53 19.06
N LYS A 10 -8.22 2.08 20.09
CA LYS A 10 -8.67 3.31 20.73
C LYS A 10 -8.66 4.46 19.68
N PRO A 11 -9.54 5.47 19.80
CA PRO A 11 -9.57 6.60 18.88
C PRO A 11 -8.18 7.22 18.66
N GLY A 12 -7.80 7.40 17.39
CA GLY A 12 -6.50 7.97 17.01
C GLY A 12 -5.30 7.03 17.17
N LYS A 13 -5.52 5.73 17.42
CA LYS A 13 -4.46 4.72 17.51
C LYS A 13 -4.58 3.67 16.41
N GLU A 14 -3.48 2.96 16.19
CA GLU A 14 -3.39 1.84 15.25
C GLU A 14 -3.13 0.55 16.03
N THR A 15 -3.77 -0.53 15.62
CA THR A 15 -3.56 -1.89 16.14
C THR A 15 -2.70 -2.72 15.18
N LEU A 16 -2.57 -2.28 13.92
CA LEU A 16 -1.86 -2.99 12.87
C LEU A 16 -0.95 -2.02 12.09
N VAL A 17 0.35 -2.34 12.11
CA VAL A 17 1.39 -1.57 11.41
C VAL A 17 2.04 -2.46 10.37
N ALA A 18 2.07 -2.00 9.13
CA ALA A 18 2.69 -2.70 8.02
C ALA A 18 4.21 -2.72 8.18
N LYS A 19 4.83 -3.88 7.93
CA LYS A 19 6.29 -4.01 7.90
C LYS A 19 6.91 -3.14 6.78
N ASP A 20 6.31 -3.18 5.59
CA ASP A 20 6.59 -2.22 4.53
C ASP A 20 5.64 -1.02 4.71
N PRO A 21 6.14 0.21 4.94
CA PRO A 21 5.31 1.39 5.13
C PRO A 21 4.28 1.62 4.02
N PHE A 22 4.63 1.32 2.76
CA PHE A 22 3.70 1.48 1.63
C PHE A 22 2.55 0.47 1.68
N GLY A 23 2.72 -0.67 2.37
CA GLY A 23 1.68 -1.67 2.55
C GLY A 23 0.52 -1.18 3.41
N GLN A 24 0.75 -0.12 4.20
CA GLN A 24 -0.20 0.38 5.17
C GLN A 24 -1.53 0.83 4.56
N MET A 25 -1.47 1.54 3.43
CA MET A 25 -2.66 2.08 2.76
C MET A 25 -3.51 1.00 2.07
N PHE A 26 -3.00 -0.23 1.97
CA PHE A 26 -3.73 -1.35 1.38
C PHE A 26 -4.47 -2.19 2.43
N MET A 27 -4.30 -1.89 3.72
CA MET A 27 -5.03 -2.52 4.81
C MET A 27 -6.48 -2.02 4.86
N GLY A 28 -7.42 -2.86 5.25
CA GLY A 28 -8.83 -2.47 5.39
C GLY A 28 -9.57 -2.25 4.08
N SER A 29 -8.96 -2.52 2.93
CA SER A 29 -9.61 -2.37 1.63
C SER A 29 -10.85 -3.27 1.52
N ARG A 30 -11.98 -2.67 1.14
CA ARG A 30 -13.28 -3.34 0.95
C ARG A 30 -13.73 -3.44 -0.51
N SER A 31 -12.92 -2.96 -1.47
CA SER A 31 -13.26 -2.96 -2.89
C SER A 31 -13.18 -4.35 -3.55
N GLY A 32 -12.76 -5.37 -2.81
CA GLY A 32 -12.72 -6.75 -3.24
C GLY A 32 -11.47 -7.47 -2.71
N PHE A 33 -11.26 -8.69 -3.19
CA PHE A 33 -10.09 -9.48 -2.84
C PHE A 33 -8.82 -8.93 -3.49
N SER A 34 -7.78 -8.74 -2.69
CA SER A 34 -6.43 -8.54 -3.21
C SER A 34 -5.98 -9.79 -3.99
N PHE A 35 -4.94 -9.64 -4.81
CA PHE A 35 -4.36 -10.79 -5.50
C PHE A 35 -3.95 -11.89 -4.50
N MET A 36 -3.35 -11.51 -3.36
CA MET A 36 -2.91 -12.46 -2.36
C MET A 36 -4.08 -13.16 -1.64
N ASP A 37 -5.20 -12.47 -1.43
CA ASP A 37 -6.42 -13.10 -0.92
C ASP A 37 -6.93 -14.18 -1.87
N LYS A 38 -7.02 -13.85 -3.18
CA LYS A 38 -7.44 -14.81 -4.21
C LYS A 38 -6.49 -16.00 -4.25
N ARG A 39 -5.18 -15.75 -4.21
CA ARG A 39 -4.17 -16.81 -4.22
C ARG A 39 -4.33 -17.75 -3.02
N ILE A 40 -4.44 -17.20 -1.80
CA ILE A 40 -4.60 -18.00 -0.58
C ILE A 40 -5.89 -18.82 -0.66
N ALA A 41 -7.01 -18.23 -1.08
CA ALA A 41 -8.26 -18.96 -1.25
C ALA A 41 -8.10 -20.11 -2.27
N ASN A 42 -7.47 -19.86 -3.42
CA ASN A 42 -7.25 -20.88 -4.45
C ASN A 42 -6.35 -22.03 -3.97
N LEU A 43 -5.34 -21.72 -3.15
CA LEU A 43 -4.49 -22.74 -2.52
C LEU A 43 -5.27 -23.54 -1.48
N GLN A 44 -5.97 -22.87 -0.56
CA GLN A 44 -6.68 -23.49 0.55
C GLN A 44 -7.80 -24.43 0.07
N TYR A 45 -8.57 -23.98 -0.92
CA TYR A 45 -9.69 -24.75 -1.48
C TYR A 45 -9.27 -25.65 -2.65
N LYS A 46 -7.95 -25.81 -2.88
CA LYS A 46 -7.37 -26.67 -3.94
C LYS A 46 -7.92 -26.38 -5.34
N CYS A 47 -8.35 -25.14 -5.60
CA CYS A 47 -8.90 -24.72 -6.87
C CYS A 47 -7.86 -24.85 -8.00
N ILE A 48 -6.57 -24.64 -7.71
CA ILE A 48 -5.49 -24.80 -8.68
C ILE A 48 -5.49 -26.21 -9.28
N ALA A 49 -5.66 -27.25 -8.46
CA ALA A 49 -5.72 -28.64 -8.95
C ALA A 49 -6.92 -28.87 -9.87
N VAL A 50 -8.07 -28.27 -9.55
CA VAL A 50 -9.26 -28.31 -10.40
C VAL A 50 -8.99 -27.67 -11.77
N TYR A 51 -8.34 -26.51 -11.78
CA TYR A 51 -8.01 -25.79 -13.01
C TYR A 51 -6.96 -26.53 -13.84
N LEU A 52 -5.92 -27.08 -13.22
CA LEU A 52 -4.91 -27.90 -13.91
C LEU A 52 -5.55 -29.08 -14.62
N ARG A 53 -6.43 -29.83 -13.93
CA ARG A 53 -7.18 -30.94 -14.52
C ARG A 53 -8.06 -30.49 -15.69
N LYS A 54 -8.85 -29.42 -15.50
CA LYS A 54 -9.73 -28.87 -16.54
C LYS A 54 -8.94 -28.45 -17.79
N CYS A 55 -7.75 -27.90 -17.59
CA CYS A 55 -6.88 -27.39 -18.65
C CYS A 55 -5.84 -28.42 -19.13
N ARG A 56 -5.95 -29.69 -18.73
CA ARG A 56 -5.04 -30.78 -19.11
C ARG A 56 -3.55 -30.45 -18.85
N ARG A 57 -3.27 -29.87 -17.68
CA ARG A 57 -1.90 -29.57 -17.22
C ARG A 57 -1.53 -30.47 -16.05
N ALA A 58 -0.29 -30.98 -16.08
CA ALA A 58 0.22 -31.89 -15.05
C ALA A 58 0.56 -31.18 -13.73
N SER A 59 1.06 -29.94 -13.80
CA SER A 59 1.51 -29.18 -12.62
C SER A 59 1.34 -27.68 -12.81
N ASP A 60 1.31 -26.92 -11.71
CA ASP A 60 1.28 -25.45 -11.73
C ASP A 60 2.63 -24.89 -12.19
N PRO A 61 2.71 -24.23 -13.37
CA PRO A 61 3.98 -23.69 -13.87
C PRO A 61 4.27 -22.28 -13.33
N CYS A 62 3.33 -21.64 -12.61
CA CYS A 62 3.39 -20.24 -12.27
C CYS A 62 4.48 -19.94 -11.24
N LYS A 63 5.21 -18.85 -11.46
CA LYS A 63 6.36 -18.39 -10.65
C LYS A 63 5.99 -17.13 -9.87
N ASN A 64 6.89 -16.69 -8.98
CA ASN A 64 6.81 -15.41 -8.28
C ASN A 64 5.47 -15.16 -7.57
N ASN A 65 4.94 -16.18 -6.89
CA ASN A 65 3.62 -16.16 -6.24
C ASN A 65 2.42 -16.00 -7.19
N GLY A 66 2.58 -16.23 -8.49
CA GLY A 66 1.46 -16.51 -9.38
C GLY A 66 0.73 -17.81 -9.00
N TYR A 67 -0.43 -18.02 -9.60
CA TYR A 67 -1.16 -19.29 -9.51
C TYR A 67 -1.88 -19.59 -10.82
N PHE A 68 -2.04 -20.87 -11.14
CA PHE A 68 -2.76 -21.27 -12.34
C PHE A 68 -4.27 -21.03 -12.17
N GLY A 69 -4.87 -20.27 -13.08
CA GLY A 69 -6.24 -19.78 -13.00
C GLY A 69 -7.25 -20.53 -13.87
N PRO A 70 -8.55 -20.20 -13.74
CA PRO A 70 -9.64 -20.84 -14.49
C PRO A 70 -9.57 -20.55 -16.01
N SER A 71 -8.81 -19.54 -16.42
CA SER A 71 -8.54 -19.14 -17.81
C SER A 71 -7.48 -20.02 -18.50
N CYS A 72 -7.05 -21.11 -17.85
CA CYS A 72 -5.94 -21.96 -18.30
C CYS A 72 -4.60 -21.23 -18.49
N LYS A 73 -4.40 -20.16 -17.73
CA LYS A 73 -3.20 -19.30 -17.73
C LYS A 73 -2.76 -19.00 -16.30
N CYS A 74 -1.51 -18.56 -16.15
CA CYS A 74 -1.06 -18.03 -14.87
C CYS A 74 -1.65 -16.65 -14.61
N GLU A 75 -2.25 -16.48 -13.45
CA GLU A 75 -2.62 -15.19 -12.90
C GLU A 75 -1.40 -14.62 -12.16
N CYS A 76 -0.92 -13.46 -12.58
CA CYS A 76 0.32 -12.88 -12.08
C CYS A 76 0.07 -11.79 -11.03
N PRO A 77 0.79 -11.81 -9.89
CA PRO A 77 0.71 -10.70 -8.95
C PRO A 77 1.26 -9.41 -9.58
N PRO A 78 0.69 -8.24 -9.23
CA PRO A 78 1.31 -6.94 -9.44
C PRO A 78 2.83 -6.96 -9.21
N GLY A 79 3.57 -6.40 -10.16
CA GLY A 79 5.04 -6.39 -10.15
C GLY A 79 5.68 -7.58 -10.89
N THR A 80 4.87 -8.51 -11.40
CA THR A 80 5.35 -9.65 -12.21
C THR A 80 4.57 -9.78 -13.52
N SER A 81 5.15 -10.44 -14.51
CA SER A 81 4.55 -10.61 -15.84
C SER A 81 5.13 -11.81 -16.60
N GLY A 82 4.64 -12.06 -17.81
CA GLY A 82 5.01 -13.20 -18.65
C GLY A 82 4.07 -14.39 -18.47
N THR A 83 4.16 -15.36 -19.39
CA THR A 83 3.25 -16.53 -19.45
C THR A 83 3.18 -17.33 -18.14
N TYR A 84 4.27 -17.38 -17.39
CA TYR A 84 4.39 -18.09 -16.13
C TYR A 84 4.70 -17.14 -14.96
N CYS A 85 4.44 -15.84 -15.11
CA CYS A 85 4.81 -14.80 -14.14
C CYS A 85 6.31 -14.75 -13.82
N GLN A 86 7.15 -15.25 -14.71
CA GLN A 86 8.60 -15.39 -14.50
C GLN A 86 9.35 -14.06 -14.56
N ILE A 87 8.78 -13.05 -15.24
CA ILE A 87 9.41 -11.74 -15.36
C ILE A 87 9.09 -10.94 -14.10
N TYR A 88 10.09 -10.75 -13.25
CA TYR A 88 10.00 -9.90 -12.07
C TYR A 88 10.38 -8.46 -12.43
N ARG A 89 9.47 -7.51 -12.22
CA ARG A 89 9.70 -6.07 -12.45
C ARG A 89 10.00 -5.34 -11.14
N GLN A 90 9.19 -5.60 -10.11
CA GLN A 90 9.33 -4.98 -8.79
C GLN A 90 8.52 -5.73 -7.72
N GLY A 91 8.73 -5.37 -6.46
CA GLY A 91 8.04 -5.99 -5.33
C GLY A 91 6.53 -5.72 -5.36
N TYR A 92 5.74 -6.66 -4.85
CA TYR A 92 4.27 -6.61 -4.87
C TYR A 92 3.69 -5.31 -4.29
N ILE A 93 4.13 -4.92 -3.08
CA ILE A 93 3.65 -3.69 -2.42
C ILE A 93 4.07 -2.45 -3.20
N GLN A 94 5.30 -2.42 -3.72
CA GLN A 94 5.78 -1.32 -4.54
C GLN A 94 4.97 -1.20 -5.84
N ALA A 95 4.65 -2.32 -6.50
CA ALA A 95 3.78 -2.35 -7.68
C ALA A 95 2.39 -1.79 -7.38
N LEU A 96 1.79 -2.21 -6.27
CA LEU A 96 0.50 -1.66 -5.84
C LEU A 96 0.58 -0.16 -5.56
N ALA A 97 1.63 0.30 -4.85
CA ALA A 97 1.86 1.71 -4.57
C ALA A 97 2.00 2.52 -5.86
N SER A 98 2.84 2.08 -6.80
CA SER A 98 3.03 2.79 -8.08
C SER A 98 1.73 2.93 -8.88
N THR A 99 0.84 1.94 -8.86
CA THR A 99 -0.42 1.99 -9.62
C THR A 99 -1.53 2.74 -8.88
N LYS A 100 -1.69 2.50 -7.57
CA LYS A 100 -2.84 3.03 -6.80
C LYS A 100 -2.54 4.33 -6.07
N SER A 101 -1.27 4.64 -5.85
CA SER A 101 -0.81 5.83 -5.15
C SER A 101 0.51 6.35 -5.77
N PRO A 102 0.46 6.86 -7.01
CA PRO A 102 1.66 7.22 -7.77
C PRO A 102 2.50 8.33 -7.11
N ARG A 103 1.93 9.09 -6.17
CA ARG A 103 2.64 10.12 -5.38
C ARG A 103 3.42 9.54 -4.18
N SER A 104 3.17 8.28 -3.83
CA SER A 104 3.91 7.62 -2.77
C SER A 104 5.38 7.46 -3.17
N ARG A 105 6.29 7.93 -2.33
CA ARG A 105 7.74 7.91 -2.63
C ARG A 105 8.60 7.93 -1.38
N THR A 106 9.84 7.48 -1.54
CA THR A 106 10.89 7.66 -0.52
C THR A 106 11.62 8.97 -0.78
N ILE A 107 11.80 9.78 0.26
CA ILE A 107 12.49 11.06 0.22
C ILE A 107 13.76 10.93 1.04
N THR A 108 14.91 11.04 0.38
CA THR A 108 16.25 10.93 0.98
C THR A 108 17.00 12.25 1.02
N THR A 109 16.49 13.27 0.33
CA THR A 109 17.11 14.58 0.20
C THR A 109 16.22 15.63 0.86
N ALA A 110 16.84 16.58 1.57
CA ALA A 110 16.11 17.69 2.18
C ALA A 110 15.42 18.55 1.11
N GLY A 111 14.21 19.03 1.41
CA GLY A 111 13.44 19.84 0.49
C GLY A 111 12.03 20.10 0.98
N THR A 112 11.21 20.67 0.10
CA THR A 112 9.81 21.00 0.38
C THR A 112 8.89 19.93 -0.21
N VAL A 113 7.88 19.54 0.57
CA VAL A 113 6.80 18.65 0.12
C VAL A 113 5.47 19.34 0.30
N THR A 114 4.58 19.18 -0.67
CA THR A 114 3.26 19.81 -0.68
C THR A 114 2.17 18.78 -0.96
N SER A 115 0.97 19.07 -0.46
CA SER A 115 -0.23 18.33 -0.83
C SER A 115 -0.59 18.55 -2.29
N THR A 116 -1.32 17.61 -2.87
CA THR A 116 -1.87 17.74 -4.23
C THR A 116 -2.76 18.97 -4.31
N GLY A 117 -2.55 19.78 -5.34
CA GLY A 117 -3.30 21.02 -5.57
C GLY A 117 -2.75 22.27 -4.86
N TYR A 118 -1.86 22.14 -3.87
CA TYR A 118 -1.32 23.30 -3.14
C TYR A 118 -0.76 24.37 -4.10
N PRO A 119 -1.08 25.67 -3.91
CA PRO A 119 -1.78 26.27 -2.77
C PRO A 119 -3.31 26.23 -2.83
N ARG A 120 -3.90 25.66 -3.90
CA ARG A 120 -5.35 25.52 -4.06
C ARG A 120 -5.86 24.29 -3.29
N PRO A 121 -7.17 24.24 -2.94
CA PRO A 121 -7.78 23.04 -2.40
C PRO A 121 -7.64 21.84 -3.36
N ILE A 122 -7.53 20.65 -2.79
CA ILE A 122 -7.52 19.40 -3.57
C ILE A 122 -8.90 19.19 -4.23
N THR A 123 -8.91 18.76 -5.49
CA THR A 123 -10.13 18.59 -6.30
C THR A 123 -10.58 17.13 -6.46
N ALA A 124 -9.74 16.18 -6.05
CA ALA A 124 -10.02 14.74 -6.13
C ALA A 124 -9.47 14.02 -4.89
N VAL A 125 -9.98 12.83 -4.63
CA VAL A 125 -9.45 11.97 -3.56
C VAL A 125 -8.01 11.57 -3.91
N ASP A 126 -7.10 11.77 -2.98
CA ASP A 126 -5.70 11.39 -3.10
C ASP A 126 -5.20 10.87 -1.76
N GLU A 127 -4.55 9.71 -1.80
CA GLU A 127 -3.98 9.04 -0.64
C GLU A 127 -2.57 8.60 -1.01
N TYR A 128 -1.58 8.96 -0.20
CA TYR A 128 -0.18 8.63 -0.45
C TYR A 128 0.67 8.65 0.82
N ILE A 129 1.79 7.95 0.75
CA ILE A 129 2.79 7.86 1.81
C ILE A 129 4.09 8.46 1.32
N GLN A 130 4.61 9.43 2.07
CA GLN A 130 5.97 9.93 1.87
C GLN A 130 6.88 9.36 2.95
N LEU A 131 7.74 8.43 2.56
CA LEU A 131 8.70 7.81 3.46
C LEU A 131 9.98 8.65 3.50
N ILE A 132 10.14 9.45 4.55
CA ILE A 132 11.32 10.34 4.67
C ILE A 132 12.41 9.60 5.43
N LYS A 133 13.58 9.45 4.81
CA LYS A 133 14.77 8.81 5.39
C LYS A 133 15.90 9.83 5.44
N ALA A 134 16.40 10.10 6.64
CA ALA A 134 17.62 10.87 6.79
C ALA A 134 18.83 10.02 6.35
N PRO A 135 19.87 10.62 5.76
CA PRO A 135 21.14 9.93 5.55
C PRO A 135 21.79 9.60 6.90
N THR A 136 22.80 8.73 6.87
CA THR A 136 23.55 8.29 8.06
C THR A 136 23.98 9.47 8.93
N CYS A 137 23.83 9.33 10.25
CA CYS A 137 24.16 10.34 11.26
C CYS A 137 23.34 11.65 11.18
N LYS A 138 22.23 11.70 10.43
CA LYS A 138 21.29 12.83 10.44
C LYS A 138 19.93 12.40 10.98
N LYS A 139 19.15 13.38 11.46
CA LYS A 139 17.76 13.20 11.91
C LYS A 139 16.80 13.94 10.97
N VAL A 140 15.60 13.41 10.82
CA VAL A 140 14.54 14.09 10.06
C VAL A 140 13.95 15.21 10.91
N ARG A 141 13.97 16.44 10.37
CA ARG A 141 13.25 17.60 10.92
C ARG A 141 12.16 18.02 9.96
N LEU A 142 10.94 18.15 10.47
CA LEU A 142 9.79 18.65 9.71
C LEU A 142 9.39 20.04 10.22
N THR A 143 9.18 20.96 9.28
CA THR A 143 8.68 22.31 9.53
C THR A 143 7.45 22.57 8.67
N PHE A 144 6.35 22.95 9.30
CA PHE A 144 5.10 23.28 8.61
C PHE A 144 5.05 24.78 8.33
N LYS A 145 5.15 25.17 7.04
CA LYS A 145 5.02 26.56 6.62
C LYS A 145 3.58 26.99 6.33
N ALA A 146 2.73 26.04 5.96
CA ALA A 146 1.32 26.24 5.71
C ALA A 146 0.57 24.96 6.10
N PHE A 147 -0.58 25.10 6.76
CA PHE A 147 -1.40 23.97 7.18
C PHE A 147 -2.88 24.32 7.14
N LYS A 148 -3.62 23.68 6.23
CA LYS A 148 -5.07 23.80 6.13
C LYS A 148 -5.64 22.46 5.67
N LEU A 149 -6.43 21.84 6.52
CA LEU A 149 -7.20 20.63 6.23
C LEU A 149 -8.69 20.91 6.46
N TYR A 150 -9.55 20.07 5.90
CA TYR A 150 -10.99 20.11 6.17
C TYR A 150 -11.27 20.02 7.68
N PRO A 151 -12.22 20.82 8.23
CA PRO A 151 -12.53 20.80 9.65
C PRO A 151 -12.93 19.42 10.17
N ARG A 152 -12.66 19.17 11.46
CA ARG A 152 -13.06 17.92 12.11
C ARG A 152 -14.59 17.82 12.15
N ASN A 153 -15.09 16.59 12.02
CA ASN A 153 -16.48 16.25 12.31
C ASN A 153 -16.52 15.45 13.62
N ALA A 154 -17.26 15.93 14.63
CA ALA A 154 -17.40 15.27 15.94
C ALA A 154 -16.05 14.80 16.53
N ASN A 155 -15.05 15.69 16.54
CA ASN A 155 -13.67 15.44 16.98
C ASN A 155 -12.85 14.43 16.15
N THR A 156 -13.35 14.03 14.98
CA THR A 156 -12.66 13.10 14.07
C THR A 156 -12.34 13.76 12.74
N CYS A 157 -11.23 13.38 12.12
CA CYS A 157 -10.78 13.96 10.85
C CYS A 157 -11.25 13.13 9.64
N ILE A 158 -12.53 12.80 9.51
CA ILE A 158 -12.98 11.78 8.52
C ILE A 158 -12.74 12.14 7.04
N PHE A 159 -12.62 13.42 6.71
CA PHE A 159 -12.51 13.88 5.31
C PHE A 159 -11.07 14.06 4.85
N GLN A 160 -10.22 14.66 5.68
CA GLN A 160 -8.81 14.91 5.38
C GLN A 160 -7.95 14.70 6.62
N GLN A 161 -6.86 13.97 6.45
CA GLN A 161 -5.94 13.63 7.54
C GLN A 161 -4.50 13.77 7.06
N LEU A 162 -3.64 14.25 7.96
CA LEU A 162 -2.20 14.07 7.85
C LEU A 162 -1.75 13.26 9.06
N THR A 163 -1.21 12.07 8.79
CA THR A 163 -0.67 11.19 9.83
C THR A 163 0.85 11.15 9.71
N ILE A 164 1.55 11.55 10.77
CA ILE A 164 3.00 11.44 10.86
C ILE A 164 3.34 10.24 11.74
N ARG A 165 4.01 9.26 11.14
CA ARG A 165 4.49 8.08 11.88
C ARG A 165 5.99 8.16 12.05
N ARG A 166 6.44 7.81 13.25
CA ARG A 166 7.84 7.81 13.63
C ARG A 166 8.29 6.38 13.81
N ASN A 167 9.25 5.95 13.01
CA ASN A 167 10.13 4.88 13.43
C ASN A 167 11.20 5.62 14.23
N VAL A 168 11.16 5.50 15.58
CA VAL A 168 12.06 6.10 16.58
C VAL A 168 13.15 7.06 16.03
N ASP A 169 13.11 8.34 16.40
CA ASP A 169 14.00 9.47 15.97
C ASP A 169 13.40 10.54 15.02
N LEU A 170 12.27 11.14 15.40
CA LEU A 170 11.67 12.28 14.69
C LEU A 170 11.30 13.42 15.66
N SER A 171 11.86 14.61 15.40
CA SER A 171 11.52 15.87 16.08
C SER A 171 10.60 16.72 15.19
N ILE A 172 9.43 17.09 15.71
CA ILE A 172 8.46 17.96 15.03
C ILE A 172 8.52 19.32 15.73
N SER A 173 8.70 20.40 14.98
CA SER A 173 8.67 21.77 15.51
C SER A 173 7.63 22.60 14.75
N SER A 174 6.76 23.31 15.45
CA SER A 174 6.00 24.44 14.93
C SER A 174 6.82 25.71 15.10
N THR A 175 6.82 26.58 14.10
CA THR A 175 7.20 28.00 14.24
C THR A 175 5.99 28.80 14.65
#